data_AF-A0A444V3L2-F1
#
_entry.id   AF-A0A444V3L2-F1
#
_cell.length_a   1.000
_cell.length_b   1.000
_cell.length_c   1.000
_cell.angle_alpha   90.00
_cell.angle_beta   90.00
_cell.angle_gamma   90.00
#
_symmetry.space_group_name_H-M   'P 1'
#
loop_
_entity.id
_entity.type
_entity.pdbx_description
1 polymer ?
#
loop_
_entity_poly.entity_id
_entity_poly.type
_entity_poly.pdbx_seq_one_letter_code
_entity_poly.pdbx_strand_id
1 'polypeptide(L)'
;MKDASEECDPEWCDSEDPLFVLYTSGSTGKPKFEGLPTYPDVSRLWEIVDKYKVTKFYTAPTAIRLLMKFGNEPVQKSPNTPYLDLSIVFVLYSLCGVFLSSFEKQRCPIVFQSFPFFGVVPAILNESGEELEGEAEGYLVFKQPWPGVMRTVYGNHQRFETTYFKKFPGYYVTGDGCRRDKDGYYWITGRIDDMLNVSGHLLSTAEVESALVEHSAVAEAAVVSHPHDVKGECLYCFVTLKDGQEFTKALEAGLKKQVREKIGPIATPDYIQNAPGLPKTRSGKIMRRVLRKIARNDKDLGDISTLADPTVIEQLFNSRSVCKDPTKTGSTFPFFGVVPAILNESGEELEGEAEGYLVFKQPWPGVMRTVYGNHQRFETTYFKKFPGYYVTGDGCRRDKDGYYWITGRIDDMLNVSGHLLSTAEVESALVEHSAVAEAAVVSHPHDVKGECLYCFVTLKDGQEFTKALEAGLKKQVREKIGPIATPDYIQNAPGLPKTRSGKIMRRVLRKIARNDKDLGDISTLADPTVIEQLFNSRCVL
;
A
#
# COMPACT_ATOMS: atom_id res chain seq x y z
N MET A 1 -51.52 -3.74 23.05
CA MET A 1 -50.92 -2.40 23.09
C MET A 1 -51.76 -1.35 23.81
N LYS A 2 -53.07 -1.56 24.03
CA LYS A 2 -53.91 -0.58 24.75
C LYS A 2 -53.51 -0.34 26.22
N ASP A 3 -52.77 -1.27 26.83
CA ASP A 3 -52.41 -1.21 28.25
C ASP A 3 -50.89 -1.07 28.48
N ALA A 4 -50.12 -0.72 27.45
CA ALA A 4 -48.68 -0.47 27.60
C ALA A 4 -48.44 0.99 27.97
N SER A 5 -47.56 1.22 28.95
CA SER A 5 -47.15 2.56 29.37
C SER A 5 -46.54 3.36 28.21
N GLU A 6 -46.87 4.66 28.12
CA GLU A 6 -46.25 5.59 27.17
C GLU A 6 -44.80 5.95 27.57
N GLU A 7 -44.42 5.67 28.82
CA GLU A 7 -43.09 5.87 29.37
C GLU A 7 -42.46 4.51 29.74
N CYS A 8 -41.22 4.30 29.31
CA CYS A 8 -40.43 3.10 29.58
C CYS A 8 -39.04 3.53 30.05
N ASP A 9 -38.77 3.37 31.34
CA ASP A 9 -37.48 3.70 31.92
C ASP A 9 -36.39 2.75 31.42
N PRO A 10 -35.19 3.25 31.06
CA PRO A 10 -34.11 2.42 30.55
C PRO A 10 -33.52 1.53 31.65
N GLU A 11 -33.46 0.22 31.41
CA GLU A 11 -32.65 -0.71 32.21
C GLU A 11 -31.19 -0.71 31.72
N TRP A 12 -30.27 -0.57 32.67
CA TRP A 12 -28.83 -0.60 32.39
C TRP A 12 -28.35 -2.05 32.28
N CYS A 13 -27.80 -2.41 31.12
CA CYS A 13 -27.20 -3.72 30.85
C CYS A 13 -25.66 -3.59 30.73
N ASP A 14 -24.91 -4.58 31.21
CA ASP A 14 -23.45 -4.66 31.11
C ASP A 14 -23.01 -5.08 29.68
N SER A 15 -21.76 -4.80 29.33
CA SER A 15 -21.17 -5.12 28.01
C SER A 15 -21.05 -6.61 27.71
N GLU A 16 -21.10 -7.45 28.75
CA GLU A 16 -21.16 -8.91 28.65
C GLU A 16 -22.60 -9.46 28.66
N ASP A 17 -23.61 -8.60 28.79
CA ASP A 17 -24.99 -9.06 28.75
C ASP A 17 -25.33 -9.60 27.35
N PRO A 18 -26.00 -10.76 27.21
CA PRO A 18 -26.04 -11.52 25.97
C PRO A 18 -27.10 -10.98 25.00
N LEU A 19 -27.01 -9.69 24.65
CA LEU A 19 -28.02 -8.95 23.90
C LEU A 19 -28.27 -9.52 22.50
N PHE A 20 -27.28 -10.16 21.87
CA PHE A 20 -27.47 -10.76 20.54
C PHE A 20 -27.85 -12.24 20.56
N VAL A 21 -27.65 -12.95 21.68
CA VAL A 21 -27.95 -14.39 21.78
C VAL A 21 -29.37 -14.63 22.32
N LEU A 22 -29.91 -13.72 23.13
CA LEU A 22 -31.20 -13.89 23.79
C LEU A 22 -32.38 -13.19 23.09
N TYR A 23 -32.22 -12.01 22.49
CA TYR A 23 -33.38 -11.16 22.15
C TYR A 23 -33.96 -11.32 20.73
N THR A 24 -33.23 -11.87 19.76
CA THR A 24 -33.79 -12.22 18.42
C THR A 24 -34.00 -13.71 18.23
N SER A 25 -33.39 -14.52 19.08
CA SER A 25 -33.68 -15.94 19.21
C SER A 25 -34.76 -16.09 20.29
N GLY A 26 -36.03 -16.01 19.89
CA GLY A 26 -37.12 -16.67 20.63
C GLY A 26 -36.98 -18.20 20.62
N SER A 27 -35.75 -18.72 20.70
CA SER A 27 -35.41 -20.12 20.54
C SER A 27 -34.49 -20.56 21.68
N THR A 28 -35.10 -20.78 22.84
CA THR A 28 -34.66 -21.66 23.92
C THR A 28 -34.51 -23.14 23.49
N GLY A 29 -34.14 -23.41 22.24
CA GLY A 29 -34.06 -24.76 21.65
C GLY A 29 -33.36 -24.87 20.30
N LYS A 30 -32.60 -23.85 19.85
CA LYS A 30 -31.80 -23.91 18.61
C LYS A 30 -30.30 -24.00 18.92
N PRO A 31 -29.50 -24.68 18.09
CA PRO A 31 -28.08 -24.90 18.35
C PRO A 31 -27.31 -23.56 18.35
N LYS A 32 -26.64 -23.27 19.46
CA LYS A 32 -25.58 -22.25 19.52
C LYS A 32 -24.30 -22.90 19.03
N PHE A 33 -23.76 -22.40 17.92
CA PHE A 33 -22.56 -22.99 17.31
C PHE A 33 -21.30 -22.45 17.97
N GLU A 34 -20.52 -23.34 18.57
CA GLU A 34 -19.16 -23.08 19.04
C GLU A 34 -18.17 -23.78 18.09
N GLY A 35 -17.30 -23.02 17.44
CA GLY A 35 -16.29 -23.53 16.51
C GLY A 35 -16.15 -22.73 15.22
N LEU A 36 -15.37 -23.27 14.29
CA LEU A 36 -15.18 -22.70 12.95
C LEU A 36 -16.04 -23.43 11.91
N PRO A 37 -16.58 -22.73 10.89
CA PRO A 37 -17.35 -23.33 9.79
C PRO A 37 -16.71 -24.53 9.08
N THR A 38 -15.40 -24.71 9.21
CA THR A 38 -14.58 -25.69 8.49
C THR A 38 -13.77 -26.63 9.39
N TYR A 39 -14.05 -26.66 10.70
CA TYR A 39 -13.35 -27.54 11.64
C TYR A 39 -14.31 -28.58 12.26
N PRO A 40 -13.96 -29.88 12.28
CA PRO A 40 -12.69 -30.48 11.85
C PRO A 40 -12.51 -30.56 10.33
N ASP A 41 -13.60 -30.43 9.56
CA ASP A 41 -13.57 -30.41 8.11
C ASP A 41 -14.62 -29.44 7.51
N VAL A 42 -14.51 -29.20 6.21
CA VAL A 42 -15.32 -28.24 5.45
C VAL A 42 -16.83 -28.57 5.42
N SER A 43 -17.22 -29.80 5.78
CA SER A 43 -18.62 -30.24 5.84
C SER A 43 -19.30 -29.87 7.17
N ARG A 44 -18.56 -29.32 8.14
CA ARG A 44 -19.01 -29.11 9.52
C ARG A 44 -20.38 -28.43 9.66
N LEU A 45 -20.61 -27.35 8.92
CA LEU A 45 -21.89 -26.63 8.99
C LEU A 45 -23.05 -27.51 8.52
N TRP A 46 -22.83 -28.35 7.51
CA TRP A 46 -23.82 -29.28 6.99
C TRP A 46 -24.08 -30.45 7.94
N GLU A 47 -23.03 -30.96 8.60
CA GLU A 47 -23.19 -31.95 9.67
C GLU A 47 -24.08 -31.43 10.81
N ILE A 48 -23.91 -30.16 11.20
CA ILE A 48 -24.72 -29.52 12.24
C ILE A 48 -26.16 -29.40 11.78
N VAL A 49 -26.36 -28.96 10.55
CA VAL A 49 -27.69 -28.87 9.95
C VAL A 49 -28.39 -30.23 9.96
N ASP A 50 -27.69 -31.29 9.54
CA ASP A 50 -28.22 -32.65 9.49
C ASP A 50 -28.45 -33.27 10.86
N LYS A 51 -27.52 -33.05 11.80
CA LYS A 51 -27.57 -33.57 13.18
C LYS A 51 -28.70 -32.95 13.99
N TYR A 52 -28.86 -31.63 13.91
CA TYR A 52 -29.83 -30.89 14.70
C TYR A 52 -31.14 -30.61 13.96
N LYS A 53 -31.28 -31.09 12.72
CA LYS A 53 -32.45 -30.87 11.87
C LYS A 53 -32.82 -29.39 11.82
N VAL A 54 -31.81 -28.56 11.56
CA VAL A 54 -31.96 -27.11 11.49
C VAL A 54 -33.00 -26.81 10.41
N THR A 55 -34.02 -26.02 10.74
CA THR A 55 -35.06 -25.60 9.79
C THR A 55 -34.83 -24.20 9.25
N LYS A 56 -34.01 -23.39 9.94
CA LYS A 56 -33.61 -22.04 9.49
C LYS A 56 -32.11 -21.86 9.58
N PHE A 57 -31.44 -21.63 8.44
CA PHE A 57 -30.00 -21.33 8.43
C PHE A 57 -29.79 -19.83 8.36
N TYR A 58 -28.95 -19.31 9.26
CA TYR A 58 -28.52 -17.92 9.24
C TYR A 58 -27.01 -17.86 9.32
N THR A 59 -26.38 -17.26 8.31
CA THR A 59 -24.92 -17.19 8.21
C THR A 59 -24.47 -15.93 7.47
N ALA A 60 -23.17 -15.64 7.55
CA ALA A 60 -22.56 -14.53 6.86
C ALA A 60 -22.18 -14.90 5.41
N PRO A 61 -22.18 -13.93 4.47
CA PRO A 61 -21.74 -14.14 3.08
C PRO A 61 -20.31 -14.63 2.99
N THR A 62 -19.47 -14.22 3.94
CA THR A 62 -18.08 -14.67 4.04
C THR A 62 -17.96 -16.15 4.35
N ALA A 63 -18.81 -16.69 5.23
CA ALA A 63 -18.83 -18.12 5.49
C ALA A 63 -19.31 -18.90 4.25
N ILE A 64 -20.28 -18.35 3.53
CA ILE A 64 -20.74 -18.92 2.24
C ILE A 64 -19.60 -18.95 1.21
N ARG A 65 -18.91 -17.82 1.01
CA ARG A 65 -17.75 -17.74 0.09
C ARG A 65 -16.63 -18.71 0.47
N LEU A 66 -16.34 -18.84 1.77
CA LEU A 66 -15.36 -19.79 2.27
C LEU A 66 -15.73 -21.23 1.89
N LEU A 67 -17.00 -21.62 2.03
CA LEU A 67 -17.45 -22.96 1.64
C LEU A 67 -17.46 -23.15 0.11
N MET A 68 -17.83 -22.11 -0.65
CA MET A 68 -17.81 -22.14 -2.12
C MET A 68 -16.43 -22.43 -2.71
N LYS A 69 -15.36 -22.09 -1.98
CA LYS A 69 -13.98 -22.42 -2.36
C LYS A 69 -13.78 -23.93 -2.59
N PHE A 70 -14.52 -24.77 -1.86
CA PHE A 70 -14.42 -26.23 -1.89
C PHE A 70 -15.45 -26.90 -2.84
N GLY A 71 -16.18 -26.11 -3.63
CA GLY A 71 -17.19 -26.63 -4.57
C GLY A 71 -18.36 -27.32 -3.87
N ASN A 72 -18.89 -28.39 -4.48
CA ASN A 72 -20.09 -29.09 -4.00
C ASN A 72 -19.79 -30.23 -3.00
N GLU A 73 -18.52 -30.62 -2.85
CA GLU A 73 -18.09 -31.75 -2.01
C GLU A 73 -18.58 -31.66 -0.55
N PRO A 74 -18.54 -30.50 0.13
CA PRO A 74 -18.96 -30.40 1.54
C PRO A 74 -20.46 -30.64 1.75
N VAL A 75 -21.29 -30.32 0.75
CA VAL A 75 -22.75 -30.48 0.80
C VAL A 75 -23.14 -31.93 0.51
N GLN A 76 -22.45 -32.59 -0.42
CA GLN A 76 -22.75 -33.96 -0.85
C GLN A 76 -22.50 -35.01 0.25
N LYS A 77 -21.61 -34.74 1.21
CA LYS A 77 -21.33 -35.63 2.35
C LYS A 77 -22.46 -35.71 3.38
N SER A 78 -23.43 -34.80 3.32
CA SER A 78 -24.57 -34.69 4.24
C SER A 78 -25.90 -34.79 3.46
N PRO A 79 -26.37 -36.00 3.11
CA PRO A 79 -27.51 -36.19 2.20
C PRO A 79 -28.88 -35.92 2.85
N ASN A 80 -28.95 -35.69 4.17
CA ASN A 80 -30.19 -35.53 4.93
C ASN A 80 -30.56 -34.06 5.20
N THR A 81 -30.10 -33.14 4.35
CA THR A 81 -30.33 -31.68 4.43
C THR A 81 -31.55 -31.12 3.64
N PRO A 82 -32.69 -31.82 3.40
CA PRO A 82 -33.67 -31.34 2.43
C PRO A 82 -34.71 -30.31 2.92
N TYR A 83 -34.59 -29.70 4.12
CA TYR A 83 -35.65 -28.81 4.66
C TYR A 83 -35.16 -27.56 5.42
N LEU A 84 -34.39 -26.66 4.77
CA LEU A 84 -33.98 -25.39 5.40
C LEU A 84 -34.58 -24.17 4.71
N ASP A 85 -35.37 -23.40 5.44
CA ASP A 85 -35.56 -21.98 5.12
C ASP A 85 -34.22 -21.25 5.34
N LEU A 86 -33.56 -20.83 4.27
CA LEU A 86 -32.30 -20.10 4.37
C LEU A 86 -32.56 -18.59 4.49
N SER A 87 -32.33 -18.03 5.68
CA SER A 87 -32.33 -16.59 5.90
C SER A 87 -30.88 -16.10 5.91
N ILE A 88 -30.38 -15.57 4.80
CA ILE A 88 -28.99 -15.12 4.69
C ILE A 88 -28.94 -13.60 4.86
N VAL A 89 -28.03 -13.09 5.69
CA VAL A 89 -27.90 -11.64 5.87
C VAL A 89 -26.77 -11.07 5.00
N PHE A 90 -27.11 -10.02 4.24
CA PHE A 90 -26.22 -9.18 3.41
C PHE A 90 -25.53 -9.88 2.20
N VAL A 91 -26.24 -10.33 1.16
CA VAL A 91 -25.59 -10.99 0.00
C VAL A 91 -25.56 -10.13 -1.27
N LEU A 92 -24.39 -9.90 -1.87
CA LEU A 92 -24.29 -9.47 -3.28
C LEU A 92 -25.05 -10.47 -4.19
N TYR A 93 -25.93 -9.99 -5.08
CA TYR A 93 -26.78 -10.81 -5.95
C TYR A 93 -26.04 -11.97 -6.67
N SER A 94 -24.79 -11.74 -7.08
CA SER A 94 -23.94 -12.74 -7.76
C SER A 94 -23.61 -13.98 -6.93
N LEU A 95 -23.62 -13.89 -5.60
CA LEU A 95 -23.36 -15.02 -4.69
C LEU A 95 -24.55 -15.96 -4.53
N CYS A 96 -25.79 -15.46 -4.69
CA CYS A 96 -26.98 -16.30 -4.60
C CYS A 96 -27.05 -17.31 -5.74
N GLY A 97 -26.72 -16.92 -6.97
CA GLY A 97 -26.82 -17.79 -8.16
C GLY A 97 -25.88 -18.99 -8.11
N VAL A 98 -24.63 -18.79 -7.68
CA VAL A 98 -23.62 -19.87 -7.59
C VAL A 98 -23.87 -20.77 -6.39
N PHE A 99 -24.32 -20.22 -5.26
CA PHE A 99 -24.71 -21.04 -4.11
C PHE A 99 -25.94 -21.89 -4.44
N LEU A 100 -26.97 -21.31 -5.09
CA LEU A 100 -28.19 -22.04 -5.49
C LEU A 100 -27.93 -23.16 -6.51
N SER A 101 -26.96 -23.02 -7.41
CA SER A 101 -26.64 -24.08 -8.37
C SER A 101 -25.96 -25.29 -7.73
N SER A 102 -25.34 -25.12 -6.55
CA SER A 102 -24.79 -26.21 -5.73
C SER A 102 -25.87 -27.00 -4.97
N PHE A 103 -27.08 -26.45 -4.79
CA PHE A 103 -28.22 -27.16 -4.21
C PHE A 103 -29.15 -27.63 -5.33
N GLU A 104 -29.12 -28.91 -5.67
CA GLU A 104 -30.00 -29.53 -6.67
C GLU A 104 -31.52 -29.39 -6.37
N LYS A 105 -31.92 -28.79 -5.23
CA LYS A 105 -33.31 -28.65 -4.80
C LYS A 105 -33.65 -27.19 -4.44
N GLN A 106 -34.06 -26.42 -5.44
CA GLN A 106 -34.55 -25.03 -5.38
C GLN A 106 -35.87 -24.86 -4.58
N ARG A 107 -35.90 -25.18 -3.29
CA ARG A 107 -37.12 -25.12 -2.47
C ARG A 107 -37.10 -24.10 -1.32
N CYS A 108 -36.04 -23.32 -1.20
CA CYS A 108 -35.78 -22.50 -0.01
C CYS A 108 -35.72 -21.00 -0.39
N PRO A 109 -36.64 -20.14 0.10
CA PRO A 109 -36.58 -18.70 -0.15
C PRO A 109 -35.36 -18.09 0.55
N ILE A 110 -34.55 -17.33 -0.20
CA ILE A 110 -33.47 -16.53 0.37
C ILE A 110 -34.05 -15.17 0.73
N VAL A 111 -33.98 -14.82 2.02
CA VAL A 111 -34.35 -13.48 2.48
C VAL A 111 -33.22 -12.51 2.13
N PHE A 112 -33.45 -11.63 1.15
CA PHE A 112 -32.51 -10.61 0.70
C PHE A 112 -33.08 -9.19 0.83
N GLN A 113 -32.21 -8.18 0.73
CA GLN A 113 -32.59 -6.76 0.72
C GLN A 113 -33.63 -6.53 -0.38
N SER A 114 -34.79 -6.02 0.01
CA SER A 114 -35.93 -5.81 -0.89
C SER A 114 -36.71 -4.60 -0.42
N PHE A 115 -37.81 -4.83 0.28
CA PHE A 115 -38.64 -3.79 0.86
C PHE A 115 -38.29 -3.55 2.32
N PRO A 116 -38.53 -2.32 2.83
CA PRO A 116 -38.31 -2.04 4.24
C PRO A 116 -39.19 -2.90 5.14
N PHE A 117 -38.63 -3.27 6.30
CA PHE A 117 -39.35 -3.96 7.34
C PHE A 117 -40.39 -3.03 7.99
N PHE A 118 -41.39 -3.61 8.67
CA PHE A 118 -42.46 -2.83 9.31
C PHE A 118 -41.90 -1.77 10.26
N GLY A 119 -42.40 -0.54 10.12
CA GLY A 119 -41.99 0.61 10.92
C GLY A 119 -40.70 1.30 10.44
N VAL A 120 -39.98 0.72 9.47
CA VAL A 120 -38.79 1.34 8.85
C VAL A 120 -39.22 2.13 7.62
N VAL A 121 -38.87 3.41 7.56
CA VAL A 121 -39.21 4.28 6.42
C VAL A 121 -37.91 4.79 5.78
N PRO A 122 -37.40 4.13 4.73
CA PRO A 122 -36.18 4.52 4.05
C PRO A 122 -36.40 5.66 3.06
N ALA A 123 -35.41 6.52 2.91
CA ALA A 123 -35.30 7.51 1.85
C ALA A 123 -33.89 7.45 1.23
N ILE A 124 -33.78 7.93 0.00
CA ILE A 124 -32.50 8.11 -0.70
C ILE A 124 -32.28 9.61 -0.85
N LEU A 125 -31.19 10.14 -0.29
CA LEU A 125 -30.84 11.55 -0.45
C LEU A 125 -29.66 11.70 -1.43
N ASN A 126 -29.60 12.83 -2.13
CA ASN A 126 -28.39 13.25 -2.83
C ASN A 126 -27.39 13.94 -1.88
N GLU A 127 -26.29 14.46 -2.41
CA GLU A 127 -25.25 15.11 -1.60
C GLU A 127 -25.71 16.45 -0.98
N SER A 128 -26.64 17.16 -1.64
CA SER A 128 -27.30 18.36 -1.10
C SER A 128 -28.33 18.07 -0.01
N GLY A 129 -28.67 16.80 0.24
CA GLY A 129 -29.66 16.37 1.23
C GLY A 129 -31.10 16.40 0.73
N GLU A 130 -31.31 16.51 -0.57
CA GLU A 130 -32.62 16.45 -1.21
C GLU A 130 -33.05 14.99 -1.39
N GLU A 131 -34.31 14.69 -1.07
CA GLU A 131 -34.88 13.36 -1.22
C GLU A 131 -35.18 13.06 -2.70
N LEU A 132 -34.69 11.92 -3.16
CA LEU A 132 -34.87 11.46 -4.53
C LEU A 132 -36.09 10.54 -4.62
N GLU A 133 -37.03 10.88 -5.49
CA GLU A 133 -38.21 10.08 -5.81
C GLU A 133 -37.95 9.10 -6.97
N GLY A 134 -38.76 8.05 -7.09
CA GLY A 134 -38.64 7.07 -8.17
C GLY A 134 -37.34 6.27 -8.16
N GLU A 135 -36.84 5.92 -9.35
CA GLU A 135 -35.55 5.24 -9.51
C GLU A 135 -34.41 6.21 -9.15
N ALA A 136 -33.61 5.86 -8.15
CA ALA A 136 -32.63 6.78 -7.57
C ALA A 136 -31.44 6.04 -6.96
N GLU A 137 -30.30 6.73 -6.89
CA GLU A 137 -29.11 6.24 -6.20
C GLU A 137 -28.52 7.36 -5.34
N GLY A 138 -28.10 7.02 -4.12
CA GLY A 138 -27.56 8.00 -3.19
C GLY A 138 -27.43 7.48 -1.76
N TYR A 139 -27.55 8.40 -0.82
CA TYR A 139 -27.39 8.16 0.61
C TYR A 139 -28.62 7.46 1.19
N LEU A 140 -28.47 6.27 1.76
CA LEU A 140 -29.55 5.64 2.49
C LEU A 140 -29.73 6.31 3.86
N VAL A 141 -30.95 6.76 4.11
CA VAL A 141 -31.35 7.31 5.39
C VAL A 141 -32.69 6.77 5.85
N PHE A 142 -33.00 6.88 7.14
CA PHE A 142 -34.32 6.60 7.68
C PHE A 142 -35.01 7.88 8.13
N LYS A 143 -36.26 8.07 7.70
CA LYS A 143 -37.05 9.29 7.94
C LYS A 143 -37.58 9.37 9.37
N GLN A 144 -37.68 8.24 10.06
CA GLN A 144 -38.25 8.16 11.40
C GLN A 144 -37.58 7.07 12.24
N PRO A 145 -37.61 7.19 13.58
CA PRO A 145 -37.18 6.14 14.48
C PRO A 145 -38.00 4.86 14.31
N TRP A 146 -37.37 3.72 14.62
CA TRP A 146 -38.03 2.41 14.75
C TRP A 146 -37.72 1.82 16.14
N PRO A 147 -38.50 0.84 16.63
CA PRO A 147 -38.36 0.35 18.00
C PRO A 147 -36.92 -0.03 18.39
N GLY A 148 -36.19 -0.69 17.48
CA GLY A 148 -34.82 -1.15 17.67
C GLY A 148 -33.70 -0.16 17.31
N VAL A 149 -33.98 1.13 17.05
CA VAL A 149 -32.91 2.09 16.75
C VAL A 149 -32.00 2.30 17.98
N MET A 150 -30.69 2.40 17.76
CA MET A 150 -29.73 2.72 18.82
C MET A 150 -30.11 4.04 19.51
N ARG A 151 -30.07 4.08 20.84
CA ARG A 151 -30.50 5.26 21.61
C ARG A 151 -29.38 6.28 21.84
N THR A 152 -28.15 5.81 21.99
CA THR A 152 -26.97 6.66 22.24
C THR A 152 -25.68 5.87 22.03
N VAL A 153 -24.53 6.56 22.09
CA VAL A 153 -23.23 5.94 22.33
C VAL A 153 -22.89 6.12 23.81
N TYR A 154 -22.59 5.03 24.51
CA TYR A 154 -22.32 5.04 25.96
C TYR A 154 -21.24 6.07 26.33
N GLY A 155 -21.55 6.93 27.31
CA GLY A 155 -20.67 8.01 27.75
C GLY A 155 -20.39 9.12 26.73
N ASN A 156 -21.02 9.10 25.53
CA ASN A 156 -20.73 10.05 24.47
C ASN A 156 -21.93 10.27 23.52
N HIS A 157 -23.01 10.88 24.04
CA HIS A 157 -24.19 11.19 23.24
C HIS A 157 -23.88 12.17 22.08
N GLN A 158 -22.96 13.10 22.29
CA GLN A 158 -22.56 14.05 21.24
C GLN A 158 -21.98 13.34 20.01
N ARG A 159 -21.24 12.24 20.19
CA ARG A 159 -20.77 11.40 19.09
C ARG A 159 -21.92 10.73 18.37
N PHE A 160 -22.96 10.27 19.08
CA PHE A 160 -24.16 9.69 18.47
C PHE A 160 -24.83 10.71 17.54
N GLU A 161 -25.13 11.91 18.04
CA GLU A 161 -25.74 12.98 17.23
C GLU A 161 -24.87 13.36 16.03
N THR A 162 -23.58 13.58 16.26
CA THR A 162 -22.62 14.00 15.23
C THR A 162 -22.48 12.95 14.13
N THR A 163 -22.49 11.66 14.48
CA THR A 163 -22.28 10.57 13.53
C THR A 163 -23.53 10.29 12.70
N TYR A 164 -24.71 10.25 13.32
CA TYR A 164 -25.90 9.69 12.69
C TYR A 164 -26.93 10.75 12.26
N PHE A 165 -26.86 12.01 12.72
CA PHE A 165 -27.89 13.02 12.44
C PHE A 165 -27.35 14.34 11.89
N LYS A 166 -26.06 14.64 12.09
CA LYS A 166 -25.49 15.93 11.67
C LYS A 166 -25.40 16.12 10.16
N LYS A 167 -25.12 15.06 9.40
CA LYS A 167 -24.92 15.16 7.94
C LYS A 167 -26.21 15.55 7.21
N PHE A 168 -27.34 14.94 7.60
CA PHE A 168 -28.65 15.25 7.06
C PHE A 168 -29.64 15.47 8.21
N PRO A 169 -29.82 16.72 8.66
CA PRO A 169 -30.74 17.05 9.75
C PRO A 169 -32.15 16.51 9.50
N GLY A 170 -32.75 15.89 10.51
CA GLY A 170 -34.08 15.27 10.42
C GLY A 170 -34.07 13.80 9.94
N TYR A 171 -32.91 13.27 9.57
CA TYR A 171 -32.77 11.88 9.11
C TYR A 171 -31.75 11.11 9.96
N TYR A 172 -31.98 9.80 10.10
CA TYR A 172 -30.96 8.86 10.60
C TYR A 172 -30.09 8.39 9.44
N VAL A 173 -28.81 8.75 9.45
CA VAL A 173 -27.83 8.41 8.42
C VAL A 173 -27.23 7.04 8.69
N THR A 174 -27.47 6.06 7.82
CA THR A 174 -26.93 4.69 7.99
C THR A 174 -25.42 4.63 7.70
N GLY A 175 -24.93 5.56 6.86
CA GLY A 175 -23.59 5.54 6.30
C GLY A 175 -23.42 4.56 5.13
N ASP A 176 -24.53 4.02 4.63
CA ASP A 176 -24.56 3.14 3.47
C ASP A 176 -25.11 3.88 2.24
N GLY A 177 -24.58 3.55 1.07
CA GLY A 177 -25.11 3.93 -0.22
C GLY A 177 -26.18 2.93 -0.65
N CYS A 178 -27.19 3.41 -1.36
CA CYS A 178 -28.28 2.57 -1.84
C CYS A 178 -28.82 3.05 -3.18
N ARG A 179 -29.25 2.10 -4.00
CA ARG A 179 -30.02 2.31 -5.22
C ARG A 179 -31.43 1.76 -5.06
N ARG A 180 -32.45 2.52 -5.43
CA ARG A 180 -33.82 2.06 -5.59
C ARG A 180 -34.11 1.88 -7.08
N ASP A 181 -34.51 0.68 -7.48
CA ASP A 181 -34.85 0.40 -8.87
C ASP A 181 -36.30 0.81 -9.22
N LYS A 182 -36.67 0.64 -10.49
CA LYS A 182 -38.01 0.91 -11.02
C LYS A 182 -39.14 0.14 -10.32
N ASP A 183 -38.83 -1.01 -9.73
CA ASP A 183 -39.79 -1.88 -9.05
C ASP A 183 -39.88 -1.56 -7.55
N GLY A 184 -39.10 -0.57 -7.09
CA GLY A 184 -39.07 -0.09 -5.71
C GLY A 184 -38.18 -0.91 -4.78
N TYR A 185 -37.37 -1.84 -5.30
CA TYR A 185 -36.44 -2.63 -4.50
C TYR A 185 -35.23 -1.80 -4.13
N TYR A 186 -34.80 -1.91 -2.87
CA TYR A 186 -33.61 -1.24 -2.36
C TYR A 186 -32.39 -2.17 -2.44
N TRP A 187 -31.33 -1.67 -3.07
CA TRP A 187 -30.06 -2.34 -3.28
C TRP A 187 -28.96 -1.60 -2.52
N ILE A 188 -28.42 -2.20 -1.46
CA ILE A 188 -27.31 -1.58 -0.72
C ILE A 188 -26.04 -1.68 -1.56
N THR A 189 -25.52 -0.54 -1.99
CA THR A 189 -24.34 -0.47 -2.85
C THR A 189 -23.03 -0.49 -2.06
N GLY A 190 -23.06 -0.31 -0.74
CA GLY A 190 -21.88 -0.43 0.13
C GLY A 190 -21.81 0.69 1.17
N ARG A 191 -20.66 0.81 1.86
CA ARG A 191 -20.40 1.96 2.74
C ARG A 191 -20.11 3.18 1.88
N ILE A 192 -20.68 4.33 2.24
CA ILE A 192 -20.34 5.59 1.56
C ILE A 192 -18.86 5.94 1.79
N ASP A 193 -18.31 5.62 2.96
CA ASP A 193 -16.88 5.77 3.26
C ASP A 193 -15.97 4.89 2.38
N ASP A 194 -16.56 3.92 1.67
CA ASP A 194 -15.93 3.03 0.70
C ASP A 194 -16.38 3.32 -0.75
N MET A 195 -17.17 4.38 -1.02
CA MET A 195 -17.39 4.86 -2.38
C MET A 195 -16.13 5.57 -2.88
N LEU A 196 -15.66 5.20 -4.06
CA LEU A 196 -14.49 5.82 -4.67
C LEU A 196 -14.90 6.97 -5.57
N ASN A 197 -14.07 8.02 -5.61
CA ASN A 197 -14.16 9.04 -6.66
C ASN A 197 -13.05 8.83 -7.69
N VAL A 198 -13.38 8.17 -8.80
CA VAL A 198 -12.45 7.92 -9.90
C VAL A 198 -12.76 8.91 -11.01
N SER A 199 -11.88 9.89 -11.23
CA SER A 199 -12.03 10.91 -12.28
C SER A 199 -13.36 11.68 -12.22
N GLY A 200 -13.89 11.95 -11.02
CA GLY A 200 -15.15 12.66 -10.82
C GLY A 200 -16.40 11.78 -10.74
N HIS A 201 -16.26 10.46 -10.92
CA HIS A 201 -17.38 9.52 -10.85
C HIS A 201 -17.38 8.74 -9.54
N LEU A 202 -18.52 8.74 -8.85
CA LEU A 202 -18.75 7.91 -7.67
C LEU A 202 -18.97 6.46 -8.11
N LEU A 203 -18.13 5.58 -7.57
CA LEU A 203 -18.09 4.17 -7.91
C LEU A 203 -18.19 3.32 -6.65
N SER A 204 -19.15 2.39 -6.65
CA SER A 204 -19.30 1.42 -5.58
C SER A 204 -18.19 0.35 -5.66
N THR A 205 -17.53 0.09 -4.54
CA THR A 205 -16.62 -1.07 -4.39
C THR A 205 -17.35 -2.39 -4.60
N ALA A 206 -18.61 -2.50 -4.18
CA ALA A 206 -19.39 -3.74 -4.22
C ALA A 206 -19.71 -4.19 -5.65
N GLU A 207 -19.96 -3.26 -6.57
CA GLU A 207 -20.19 -3.59 -7.98
C GLU A 207 -18.93 -4.19 -8.62
N VAL A 208 -17.77 -3.58 -8.37
CA VAL A 208 -16.47 -4.09 -8.86
C VAL A 208 -16.13 -5.44 -8.22
N GLU A 209 -16.36 -5.60 -6.91
CA GLU A 209 -16.22 -6.89 -6.23
C GLU A 209 -17.11 -7.98 -6.86
N SER A 210 -18.38 -7.65 -7.16
CA SER A 210 -19.32 -8.56 -7.82
C SER A 210 -18.81 -9.00 -9.19
N ALA A 211 -18.36 -8.03 -9.99
CA ALA A 211 -17.86 -8.29 -11.33
C ALA A 211 -16.61 -9.17 -11.31
N LEU A 212 -15.72 -9.03 -10.32
CA LEU A 212 -14.54 -9.88 -10.16
C LEU A 212 -14.91 -11.31 -9.72
N VAL A 213 -15.83 -11.46 -8.76
CA VAL A 213 -16.22 -12.78 -8.19
C VAL A 213 -16.96 -13.66 -9.19
N GLU A 214 -17.61 -13.08 -10.20
CA GLU A 214 -18.23 -13.86 -11.27
C GLU A 214 -17.22 -14.60 -12.17
N HIS A 215 -15.95 -14.21 -12.17
CA HIS A 215 -14.93 -14.92 -12.93
C HIS A 215 -14.71 -16.31 -12.32
N SER A 216 -14.68 -17.36 -13.15
CA SER A 216 -14.66 -18.76 -12.71
C SER A 216 -13.52 -19.09 -11.74
N ALA A 217 -12.36 -18.47 -11.93
CA ALA A 217 -11.16 -18.65 -11.10
C ALA A 217 -11.19 -17.91 -9.75
N VAL A 218 -12.09 -16.94 -9.53
CA VAL A 218 -12.10 -16.08 -8.34
C VAL A 218 -13.04 -16.65 -7.27
N ALA A 219 -12.55 -16.76 -6.04
CA ALA A 219 -13.33 -17.14 -4.86
C ALA A 219 -13.85 -15.91 -4.11
N GLU A 220 -12.97 -14.93 -3.87
CA GLU A 220 -13.32 -13.69 -3.16
C GLU A 220 -12.59 -12.50 -3.78
N ALA A 221 -13.21 -11.31 -3.67
CA ALA A 221 -12.58 -10.06 -4.04
C ALA A 221 -12.84 -9.00 -2.96
N ALA A 222 -11.89 -8.09 -2.79
CA ALA A 222 -12.07 -6.87 -2.00
C ALA A 222 -11.47 -5.68 -2.75
N VAL A 223 -12.21 -4.58 -2.83
CA VAL A 223 -11.81 -3.39 -3.58
C VAL A 223 -11.62 -2.23 -2.61
N VAL A 224 -10.54 -1.48 -2.78
CA VAL A 224 -10.23 -0.28 -1.99
C VAL A 224 -9.71 0.85 -2.87
N SER A 225 -9.81 2.09 -2.36
CA SER A 225 -9.22 3.25 -3.02
C SER A 225 -7.71 3.34 -2.83
N HIS A 226 -7.03 3.66 -3.93
CA HIS A 226 -5.61 3.98 -3.95
C HIS A 226 -5.42 5.37 -4.60
N PRO A 227 -4.60 6.26 -4.03
CA PRO A 227 -4.32 7.57 -4.63
C PRO A 227 -3.77 7.43 -6.06
N HIS A 228 -4.16 8.33 -6.96
CA HIS A 228 -3.68 8.34 -8.33
C HIS A 228 -3.56 9.78 -8.84
N ASP A 229 -2.39 10.17 -9.34
CA ASP A 229 -2.06 11.56 -9.68
C ASP A 229 -3.02 12.19 -10.71
N VAL A 230 -3.44 11.41 -11.70
CA VAL A 230 -4.39 11.87 -12.74
C VAL A 230 -5.86 11.66 -12.35
N LYS A 231 -6.22 10.49 -11.81
CA LYS A 231 -7.62 10.12 -11.54
C LYS A 231 -8.15 10.63 -10.20
N GLY A 232 -7.29 11.18 -9.34
CA GLY A 232 -7.58 11.43 -7.93
C GLY A 232 -7.47 10.13 -7.13
N GLU A 233 -8.41 9.21 -7.34
CA GLU A 233 -8.35 7.85 -6.83
C GLU A 233 -8.44 6.83 -7.96
N CYS A 234 -7.89 5.63 -7.71
CA CYS A 234 -7.98 4.48 -8.58
C CYS A 234 -8.36 3.22 -7.80
N LEU A 235 -8.77 2.18 -8.54
CA LEU A 235 -9.24 0.92 -7.98
C LEU A 235 -8.06 -0.04 -7.72
N TYR A 236 -7.86 -0.41 -6.46
CA TYR A 236 -6.95 -1.48 -6.05
C TYR A 236 -7.75 -2.69 -5.59
N CYS A 237 -7.63 -3.78 -6.33
CA CYS A 237 -8.43 -5.00 -6.12
C CYS A 237 -7.56 -6.11 -5.55
N PHE A 238 -7.98 -6.69 -4.42
CA PHE A 238 -7.41 -7.92 -3.87
C PHE A 238 -8.29 -9.08 -4.30
N VAL A 239 -7.69 -10.13 -4.85
CA VAL A 239 -8.42 -11.28 -5.41
C VAL A 239 -7.88 -12.57 -4.82
N THR A 240 -8.75 -13.35 -4.19
CA THR A 240 -8.47 -14.70 -3.72
C THR A 240 -9.00 -15.69 -4.73
N LEU A 241 -8.14 -16.59 -5.21
CA LEU A 241 -8.51 -17.59 -6.21
C LEU A 241 -9.12 -18.85 -5.57
N LYS A 242 -9.89 -19.60 -6.36
CA LYS A 242 -10.35 -20.95 -6.00
C LYS A 242 -9.17 -21.93 -5.97
N ASP A 243 -9.30 -23.02 -5.21
CA ASP A 243 -8.23 -24.02 -5.13
C ASP A 243 -7.90 -24.61 -6.51
N GLY A 244 -6.60 -24.85 -6.75
CA GLY A 244 -6.09 -25.33 -8.03
C GLY A 244 -5.95 -24.28 -9.13
N GLN A 245 -6.27 -23.00 -8.85
CA GLN A 245 -6.06 -21.90 -9.77
C GLN A 245 -4.80 -21.10 -9.40
N GLU A 246 -4.00 -20.74 -10.41
CA GLU A 246 -2.80 -19.92 -10.22
C GLU A 246 -3.02 -18.49 -10.70
N PHE A 247 -2.45 -17.54 -9.95
CA PHE A 247 -2.50 -16.13 -10.33
C PHE A 247 -1.45 -15.83 -11.39
N THR A 248 -1.88 -15.72 -12.64
CA THR A 248 -1.02 -15.42 -13.79
C THR A 248 -1.28 -14.03 -14.35
N LYS A 249 -0.33 -13.49 -15.12
CA LYS A 249 -0.53 -12.21 -15.85
C LYS A 249 -1.68 -12.27 -16.86
N ALA A 250 -1.92 -13.44 -17.45
CA ALA A 250 -3.06 -13.67 -18.33
C ALA A 250 -4.40 -13.57 -17.56
N LEU A 251 -4.46 -14.15 -16.37
CA LEU A 251 -5.63 -14.04 -15.49
C LEU A 251 -5.86 -12.59 -15.04
N GLU A 252 -4.80 -11.87 -14.65
CA GLU A 252 -4.90 -10.45 -14.29
C GLU A 252 -5.52 -9.61 -15.42
N ALA A 253 -5.06 -9.80 -16.66
CA ALA A 253 -5.60 -9.12 -17.83
C ALA A 253 -7.04 -9.52 -18.13
N GLY A 254 -7.39 -10.81 -17.97
CA GLY A 254 -8.74 -11.32 -18.11
C GLY A 254 -9.72 -10.70 -17.12
N LEU A 255 -9.32 -10.58 -15.85
CA LEU A 255 -10.12 -9.94 -14.80
C LEU A 255 -10.35 -8.44 -15.09
N LYS A 256 -9.30 -7.72 -15.52
CA LYS A 256 -9.44 -6.30 -15.93
C LYS A 256 -10.42 -6.15 -17.10
N LYS A 257 -10.33 -7.04 -18.09
CA LYS A 257 -11.23 -7.05 -19.24
C LYS A 257 -12.69 -7.32 -18.82
N GLN A 258 -12.92 -8.28 -17.95
CA GLN A 258 -14.26 -8.62 -17.46
C GLN A 258 -14.94 -7.44 -16.74
N VAL A 259 -14.22 -6.76 -15.84
CA VAL A 259 -14.77 -5.58 -15.15
C VAL A 259 -15.08 -4.46 -16.14
N ARG A 260 -14.18 -4.23 -17.11
CA ARG A 260 -14.38 -3.24 -18.18
C ARG A 260 -15.62 -3.53 -19.03
N GLU A 261 -15.90 -4.79 -19.33
CA GLU A 261 -17.07 -5.19 -20.14
C GLU A 261 -18.38 -5.11 -19.35
N LYS A 262 -18.36 -5.44 -18.05
CA LYS A 262 -19.57 -5.46 -17.22
C LYS A 262 -20.00 -4.08 -16.72
N ILE A 263 -19.05 -3.28 -16.25
CA ILE A 263 -19.34 -2.00 -15.60
C ILE A 263 -18.95 -0.83 -16.51
N GLY A 264 -17.80 -0.95 -17.15
CA GLY A 264 -17.32 0.04 -18.12
C GLY A 264 -15.84 0.40 -17.94
N PRO A 265 -15.26 1.18 -18.87
CA PRO A 265 -13.86 1.56 -18.84
C PRO A 265 -13.41 2.23 -17.54
N ILE A 266 -14.29 3.03 -16.93
CA ILE A 266 -13.98 3.80 -15.72
C ILE A 266 -13.81 2.93 -14.47
N ALA A 267 -14.46 1.77 -14.45
CA ALA A 267 -14.38 0.80 -13.35
C ALA A 267 -13.24 -0.21 -13.55
N THR A 268 -12.44 -0.09 -14.61
CA THR A 268 -11.33 -1.02 -14.86
C THR A 268 -10.30 -0.91 -13.75
N PRO A 269 -9.98 -2.00 -13.03
CA PRO A 269 -8.97 -1.97 -11.98
C PRO A 269 -7.60 -1.57 -12.51
N ASP A 270 -6.95 -0.63 -11.83
CA ASP A 270 -5.56 -0.28 -12.10
C ASP A 270 -4.63 -1.38 -11.57
N TYR A 271 -4.94 -1.88 -10.37
CA TYR A 271 -4.19 -2.94 -9.70
C TYR A 271 -5.10 -4.12 -9.36
N ILE A 272 -4.61 -5.32 -9.66
CA ILE A 272 -5.20 -6.57 -9.15
C ILE A 272 -4.07 -7.37 -8.50
N GLN A 273 -4.18 -7.56 -7.19
CA GLN A 273 -3.24 -8.30 -6.36
C GLN A 273 -3.80 -9.67 -6.01
N ASN A 274 -2.96 -10.70 -6.12
CA ASN A 274 -3.25 -12.01 -5.54
C ASN A 274 -3.27 -11.92 -4.01
N ALA A 275 -4.36 -12.36 -3.40
CA ALA A 275 -4.54 -12.40 -1.97
C ALA A 275 -4.87 -13.84 -1.55
N PRO A 276 -3.91 -14.61 -0.99
CA PRO A 276 -4.17 -15.97 -0.52
C PRO A 276 -5.31 -16.04 0.52
N GLY A 277 -5.50 -14.95 1.27
CA GLY A 277 -6.67 -14.69 2.10
C GLY A 277 -6.89 -13.20 2.28
N LEU A 278 -8.12 -12.83 2.65
CA LEU A 278 -8.48 -11.45 2.98
C LEU A 278 -8.51 -11.26 4.51
N PRO A 279 -8.03 -10.12 5.03
CA PRO A 279 -8.00 -9.86 6.46
C PRO A 279 -9.44 -9.69 6.96
N LYS A 280 -9.90 -10.65 7.76
CA LYS A 280 -11.27 -10.72 8.27
C LYS A 280 -11.28 -10.68 9.79
N THR A 281 -12.29 -10.04 10.37
CA THR A 281 -12.58 -10.16 11.80
C THR A 281 -13.01 -11.59 12.14
N ARG A 282 -13.04 -11.95 13.42
CA ARG A 282 -13.62 -13.24 13.89
C ARG A 282 -15.10 -13.43 13.47
N SER A 283 -15.83 -12.33 13.24
CA SER A 283 -17.19 -12.33 12.70
C SER A 283 -17.27 -12.45 11.16
N GLY A 284 -16.13 -12.55 10.47
CA GLY A 284 -16.04 -12.71 9.02
C GLY A 284 -16.15 -11.40 8.22
N LYS A 285 -16.09 -10.22 8.86
CA LYS A 285 -16.11 -8.93 8.15
C LYS A 285 -14.73 -8.60 7.60
N ILE A 286 -14.65 -8.27 6.31
CA ILE A 286 -13.39 -7.83 5.68
C ILE A 286 -12.97 -6.49 6.28
N MET A 287 -11.71 -6.39 6.72
CA MET A 287 -11.11 -5.19 7.28
C MET A 287 -10.56 -4.29 6.16
N ARG A 288 -11.45 -3.63 5.41
CA ARG A 288 -11.07 -2.75 4.28
C ARG A 288 -10.13 -1.62 4.67
N ARG A 289 -10.22 -1.11 5.90
CA ARG A 289 -9.26 -0.14 6.48
C ARG A 289 -7.82 -0.63 6.38
N VAL A 290 -7.60 -1.91 6.69
CA VAL A 290 -6.28 -2.55 6.67
C VAL A 290 -5.81 -2.74 5.22
N LEU A 291 -6.69 -3.23 4.34
CA LEU A 291 -6.40 -3.36 2.90
C LEU A 291 -6.02 -2.01 2.25
N ARG A 292 -6.68 -0.92 2.65
CA ARG A 292 -6.37 0.45 2.16
C ARG A 292 -4.97 0.89 2.57
N LYS A 293 -4.54 0.55 3.79
CA LYS A 293 -3.17 0.82 4.26
C LYS A 293 -2.13 -0.07 3.57
N ILE A 294 -2.42 -1.36 3.38
CA ILE A 294 -1.55 -2.29 2.64
C ILE A 294 -1.36 -1.80 1.19
N ALA A 295 -2.43 -1.41 0.50
CA ALA A 295 -2.36 -0.88 -0.86
C ALA A 295 -1.39 0.32 -0.94
N ARG A 296 -1.43 1.19 0.07
CA ARG A 296 -0.56 2.38 0.21
C ARG A 296 0.82 2.08 0.80
N ASN A 297 1.13 0.82 1.09
CA ASN A 297 2.37 0.41 1.78
C ASN A 297 2.56 1.04 3.17
N ASP A 298 1.48 1.39 3.86
CA ASP A 298 1.50 1.90 5.23
C ASP A 298 1.53 0.73 6.22
N LYS A 299 2.63 0.60 6.97
CA LYS A 299 2.84 -0.47 7.96
C LYS A 299 2.18 -0.18 9.31
N ASP A 300 1.78 1.07 9.58
CA ASP A 300 1.05 1.38 10.81
C ASP A 300 -0.42 0.99 10.64
N LEU A 301 -0.77 -0.27 10.90
CA LEU A 301 -2.13 -0.75 10.68
C LEU A 301 -3.12 -0.35 11.79
N GLY A 302 -2.68 0.28 12.89
CA GLY A 302 -3.48 0.48 14.09
C GLY A 302 -3.95 -0.83 14.72
N ASP A 303 -5.09 -0.82 15.42
CA ASP A 303 -5.60 -2.01 16.11
C ASP A 303 -6.10 -3.09 15.12
N ILE A 304 -5.48 -4.28 15.23
CA ILE A 304 -5.78 -5.50 14.47
C ILE A 304 -6.14 -6.68 15.37
N SER A 305 -6.40 -6.46 16.66
CA SER A 305 -6.70 -7.50 17.66
C SER A 305 -7.92 -8.38 17.33
N THR A 306 -8.86 -7.84 16.54
CA THR A 306 -10.10 -8.52 16.12
C THR A 306 -9.93 -9.43 14.90
N LEU A 307 -8.75 -9.41 14.29
CA LEU A 307 -8.42 -10.19 13.09
C LEU A 307 -8.40 -11.70 13.41
N ALA A 308 -8.97 -12.51 12.52
CA ALA A 308 -9.04 -13.96 12.69
C ALA A 308 -7.68 -14.63 12.45
N ASP A 309 -6.91 -14.15 11.47
CA ASP A 309 -5.60 -14.68 11.11
C ASP A 309 -4.61 -13.52 10.80
N PRO A 310 -3.68 -13.22 11.73
CA PRO A 310 -2.62 -12.23 11.54
C PRO A 310 -1.65 -12.50 10.40
N THR A 311 -1.43 -13.77 10.03
CA THR A 311 -0.41 -14.13 9.03
C THR A 311 -0.76 -13.61 7.63
N VAL A 312 -2.05 -13.41 7.37
CA VAL A 312 -2.57 -12.83 6.12
C VAL A 312 -1.98 -11.46 5.83
N ILE A 313 -1.69 -10.66 6.87
CA ILE A 313 -1.13 -9.31 6.70
C ILE A 313 0.24 -9.35 6.05
N GLU A 314 1.13 -10.20 6.58
CA GLU A 314 2.50 -10.33 6.07
C GLU A 314 2.50 -10.87 4.63
N GLN A 315 1.64 -11.86 4.35
CA GLN A 315 1.46 -12.39 3.00
C GLN A 315 1.00 -11.30 2.02
N LEU A 316 0.10 -10.41 2.43
CA LEU A 316 -0.40 -9.32 1.58
C LEU A 316 0.64 -8.22 1.34
N PHE A 317 1.52 -7.94 2.31
CA PHE A 317 2.66 -7.05 2.05
C PHE A 317 3.69 -7.69 1.11
N ASN A 318 3.97 -8.99 1.26
CA ASN A 318 4.94 -9.71 0.43
C ASN A 318 4.44 -9.92 -1.00
N SER A 319 3.13 -10.15 -1.18
CA SER A 319 2.48 -10.33 -2.49
C SER A 319 1.97 -9.02 -3.09
N ARG A 320 2.31 -7.87 -2.47
CA ARG A 320 1.81 -6.57 -2.92
C ARG A 320 2.12 -6.39 -4.39
N SER A 321 1.08 -6.13 -5.18
CA SER A 321 1.30 -5.68 -6.55
C SER A 321 2.03 -4.36 -6.43
N VAL A 322 3.34 -4.41 -6.68
CA VAL A 322 4.20 -3.23 -6.63
C VAL A 322 3.55 -2.25 -7.57
N CYS A 323 2.98 -1.18 -7.00
CA CYS A 323 2.68 -0.01 -7.77
C CYS A 323 3.96 0.23 -8.56
N LYS A 324 3.88 0.25 -9.89
CA LYS A 324 4.73 1.18 -10.62
C LYS A 324 4.25 2.54 -10.18
N ASP A 325 4.62 2.89 -8.95
CA ASP A 325 4.77 4.25 -8.54
C ASP A 325 5.56 4.87 -9.69
N PRO A 326 5.05 5.90 -10.36
CA PRO A 326 5.87 6.66 -11.28
C PRO A 326 7.15 7.11 -10.57
N THR A 327 7.16 7.16 -9.24
CA THR A 327 8.40 7.27 -8.48
C THR A 327 9.12 5.90 -8.39
N LYS A 328 9.86 5.59 -9.45
CA LYS A 328 11.17 4.95 -9.26
C LYS A 328 11.91 5.81 -8.23
N THR A 329 11.92 5.40 -6.97
CA THR A 329 12.46 6.17 -5.84
C THR A 329 13.90 6.58 -6.15
N GLY A 330 14.15 7.89 -6.26
CA GLY A 330 15.45 8.43 -6.68
C GLY A 330 15.58 8.81 -8.16
N SER A 331 14.51 8.72 -8.95
CA SER A 331 14.48 9.18 -10.35
C SER A 331 13.22 9.95 -10.70
N THR A 332 13.28 10.76 -11.76
CA THR A 332 12.16 11.62 -12.18
C THR A 332 12.13 11.84 -13.69
N PHE A 333 10.97 12.28 -14.19
CA PHE A 333 10.90 13.04 -15.44
C PHE A 333 11.23 14.52 -15.18
N PRO A 334 11.71 15.24 -16.21
CA PRO A 334 11.94 16.68 -16.08
C PRO A 334 10.63 17.43 -15.77
N PHE A 335 10.74 18.44 -14.92
CA PHE A 335 9.67 19.40 -14.68
C PHE A 335 9.40 20.24 -15.95
N PHE A 336 8.17 20.74 -16.11
CA PHE A 336 7.79 21.52 -17.29
C PHE A 336 8.75 22.69 -17.55
N GLY A 337 9.24 22.80 -18.79
CA GLY A 337 10.19 23.84 -19.20
C GLY A 337 11.66 23.54 -18.90
N VAL A 338 11.97 22.49 -18.12
CA VAL A 338 13.33 21.98 -17.93
C VAL A 338 13.64 20.98 -19.03
N VAL A 339 14.75 21.19 -19.75
CA VAL A 339 15.16 20.32 -20.87
C VAL A 339 16.53 19.71 -20.54
N PRO A 340 16.57 18.58 -19.81
CA PRO A 340 17.81 17.90 -19.47
C PRO A 340 18.37 17.11 -20.65
N ALA A 341 19.69 17.07 -20.75
CA ALA A 341 20.44 16.21 -21.64
C ALA A 341 21.54 15.48 -20.86
N ILE A 342 22.01 14.37 -21.42
CA ILE A 342 23.16 13.63 -20.89
C ILE A 342 24.29 13.77 -21.91
N LEU A 343 25.43 14.31 -21.48
CA LEU A 343 26.63 14.41 -22.31
C LEU A 343 27.68 13.38 -21.88
N ASN A 344 28.49 12.91 -22.82
CA ASN A 344 29.73 12.21 -22.50
C ASN A 344 30.87 13.20 -22.16
N GLU A 345 32.05 12.69 -21.81
CA GLU A 345 33.22 13.53 -21.47
C GLU A 345 33.66 14.44 -22.65
N SER A 346 33.43 13.99 -23.88
CA SER A 346 33.74 14.71 -25.13
C SER A 346 32.77 15.87 -25.41
N GLY A 347 31.66 15.97 -24.65
CA GLY A 347 30.60 16.96 -24.85
C GLY A 347 29.55 16.57 -25.89
N GLU A 348 29.53 15.31 -26.34
CA GLU A 348 28.52 14.80 -27.26
C GLU A 348 27.26 14.39 -26.48
N GLU A 349 26.10 14.73 -27.01
CA GLU A 349 24.82 14.36 -26.41
C GLU A 349 24.47 12.90 -26.70
N LEU A 350 24.06 12.19 -25.65
CA LEU A 350 23.67 10.79 -25.73
C LEU A 350 22.14 10.66 -25.83
N GLU A 351 21.67 9.96 -26.86
CA GLU A 351 20.26 9.62 -27.08
C GLU A 351 19.89 8.26 -26.46
N GLY A 352 18.61 8.05 -26.13
CA GLY A 352 18.14 6.78 -25.55
C GLY A 352 18.64 6.51 -24.13
N GLU A 353 18.82 5.23 -23.79
CA GLU A 353 19.40 4.81 -22.50
C GLU A 353 20.89 5.18 -22.47
N ALA A 354 21.27 6.01 -21.50
CA ALA A 354 22.60 6.60 -21.44
C ALA A 354 22.98 6.99 -20.01
N GLU A 355 24.28 7.12 -19.76
CA GLU A 355 24.82 7.59 -18.49
C GLU A 355 25.97 8.57 -18.74
N GLY A 356 26.02 9.65 -17.96
CA GLY A 356 27.02 10.70 -18.14
C GLY A 356 26.70 11.98 -17.37
N TYR A 357 27.10 13.10 -17.94
CA TYR A 357 26.96 14.43 -17.35
C TYR A 357 25.54 14.95 -17.48
N LEU A 358 24.90 15.29 -16.36
CA LEU A 358 23.62 16.00 -16.40
C LEU A 358 23.86 17.46 -16.77
N VAL A 359 23.22 17.88 -17.86
CA VAL A 359 23.22 19.26 -18.29
C VAL A 359 21.81 19.73 -18.65
N PHE A 360 21.59 21.04 -18.66
CA PHE A 360 20.36 21.63 -19.18
C PHE A 360 20.62 22.40 -20.47
N LYS A 361 19.79 22.13 -21.48
CA LYS A 361 19.87 22.73 -22.83
C LYS A 361 19.45 24.19 -22.87
N GLN A 362 18.66 24.62 -21.90
CA GLN A 362 18.11 25.97 -21.86
C GLN A 362 17.94 26.46 -20.41
N PRO A 363 17.92 27.78 -20.18
CA PRO A 363 17.56 28.37 -18.90
C PRO A 363 16.15 27.97 -18.44
N TRP A 364 15.96 27.84 -17.13
CA TRP A 364 14.67 27.61 -16.48
C TRP A 364 14.48 28.60 -15.32
N PRO A 365 13.26 28.84 -14.81
CA PRO A 365 13.00 29.87 -13.79
C PRO A 365 13.81 29.74 -12.50
N GLY A 366 14.34 28.55 -12.20
CA GLY A 366 15.16 28.28 -11.02
C GLY A 366 16.67 28.42 -11.23
N VAL A 367 17.14 28.79 -12.43
CA VAL A 367 18.57 28.95 -12.69
C VAL A 367 19.13 30.14 -11.91
N MET A 368 20.26 29.94 -11.24
CA MET A 368 20.95 31.05 -10.57
C MET A 368 21.48 32.06 -11.60
N ARG A 369 21.46 33.35 -11.25
CA ARG A 369 21.87 34.44 -12.17
C ARG A 369 23.37 34.73 -12.12
N THR A 370 23.99 34.54 -10.96
CA THR A 370 25.43 34.77 -10.73
C THR A 370 25.81 34.27 -9.33
N VAL A 371 27.11 34.24 -9.03
CA VAL A 371 27.64 34.14 -7.66
C VAL A 371 27.89 35.56 -7.14
N TYR A 372 27.39 35.88 -5.93
CA TYR A 372 27.51 37.22 -5.34
C TYR A 372 28.97 37.67 -5.28
N GLY A 373 29.26 38.85 -5.87
CA GLY A 373 30.60 39.42 -5.95
C GLY A 373 31.58 38.69 -6.87
N ASN A 374 31.16 37.63 -7.60
CA ASN A 374 32.06 36.84 -8.43
C ASN A 374 31.34 36.19 -9.65
N HIS A 375 30.99 37.01 -10.64
CA HIS A 375 30.34 36.53 -11.87
C HIS A 375 31.23 35.58 -12.68
N GLN A 376 32.53 35.82 -12.70
CA GLN A 376 33.45 34.97 -13.48
C GLN A 376 33.50 33.54 -12.95
N ARG A 377 33.34 33.33 -11.63
CA ARG A 377 33.19 31.99 -11.04
C ARG A 377 31.92 31.31 -11.51
N PHE A 378 30.82 32.03 -11.64
CA PHE A 378 29.56 31.50 -12.15
C PHE A 378 29.73 30.97 -13.58
N GLU A 379 30.27 31.76 -14.49
CA GLU A 379 30.52 31.34 -15.88
C GLU A 379 31.50 30.16 -15.95
N THR A 380 32.62 30.26 -15.23
CA THR A 380 33.67 29.24 -15.25
C THR A 380 33.18 27.89 -14.73
N THR A 381 32.31 27.89 -13.71
CA THR A 381 31.85 26.65 -13.07
C THR A 381 30.76 25.98 -13.87
N TYR A 382 29.80 26.73 -14.42
CA TYR A 382 28.55 26.17 -14.94
C TYR A 382 28.43 26.16 -16.47
N PHE A 383 29.25 26.92 -17.21
CA PHE A 383 29.13 27.05 -18.67
C PHE A 383 30.42 26.75 -19.43
N LYS A 384 31.59 26.78 -18.77
CA LYS A 384 32.87 26.61 -19.47
C LYS A 384 33.14 25.18 -19.95
N LYS A 385 32.70 24.16 -19.18
CA LYS A 385 32.99 22.76 -19.50
C LYS A 385 32.28 22.31 -20.79
N PHE A 386 31.00 22.65 -20.95
CA PHE A 386 30.21 22.33 -22.14
C PHE A 386 29.54 23.59 -22.67
N PRO A 387 30.18 24.30 -23.63
CA PRO A 387 29.62 25.52 -24.21
C PRO A 387 28.22 25.28 -24.79
N GLY A 388 27.28 26.18 -24.48
CA GLY A 388 25.87 26.07 -24.89
C GLY A 388 24.98 25.31 -23.92
N TYR A 389 25.55 24.69 -22.88
CA TYR A 389 24.81 23.96 -21.85
C TYR A 389 25.06 24.53 -20.45
N TYR A 390 24.07 24.40 -19.55
CA TYR A 390 24.27 24.61 -18.12
C TYR A 390 24.66 23.28 -17.46
N VAL A 391 25.84 23.22 -16.85
CA VAL A 391 26.37 22.02 -16.18
C VAL A 391 25.94 21.99 -14.72
N THR A 392 25.16 21.00 -14.30
CA THR A 392 24.69 20.93 -12.89
C THR A 392 25.81 20.49 -11.93
N GLY A 393 26.81 19.77 -12.47
CA GLY A 393 27.87 19.11 -11.71
C GLY A 393 27.44 17.77 -11.12
N ASP A 394 26.28 17.27 -11.52
CA ASP A 394 25.76 15.96 -11.12
C ASP A 394 25.85 14.97 -12.30
N GLY A 395 26.12 13.72 -11.97
CA GLY A 395 26.07 12.61 -12.91
C GLY A 395 24.65 12.08 -12.96
N CYS A 396 24.23 11.63 -14.12
CA CYS A 396 22.91 11.10 -14.31
C CYS A 396 22.88 9.92 -15.28
N ARG A 397 22.01 8.96 -14.99
CA ARG A 397 21.63 7.88 -15.90
C ARG A 397 20.18 8.09 -16.37
N ARG A 398 19.95 8.03 -17.67
CA ARG A 398 18.61 7.92 -18.25
C ARG A 398 18.35 6.47 -18.61
N ASP A 399 17.28 5.90 -18.08
CA ASP A 399 16.90 4.53 -18.39
C ASP A 399 16.01 4.42 -19.65
N LYS A 400 15.73 3.17 -20.06
CA LYS A 400 14.88 2.84 -21.21
C LYS A 400 13.47 3.42 -21.16
N ASP A 401 12.95 3.73 -19.97
CA ASP A 401 11.61 4.31 -19.79
C ASP A 401 11.67 5.85 -19.80
N GLY A 402 12.87 6.44 -19.98
CA GLY A 402 13.10 7.88 -20.05
C GLY A 402 13.29 8.58 -18.71
N TYR A 403 13.39 7.83 -17.61
CA TYR A 403 13.60 8.40 -16.26
C TYR A 403 15.06 8.78 -16.04
N TYR A 404 15.27 9.93 -15.41
CA TYR A 404 16.59 10.44 -15.03
C TYR A 404 16.89 10.09 -13.57
N TRP A 405 17.98 9.37 -13.35
CA TRP A 405 18.51 8.94 -12.05
C TRP A 405 19.75 9.75 -11.73
N ILE A 406 19.77 10.47 -10.62
CA ILE A 406 20.99 11.17 -10.20
C ILE A 406 21.93 10.15 -9.57
N THR A 407 23.05 9.88 -10.24
CA THR A 407 24.02 8.87 -9.81
C THR A 407 25.04 9.42 -8.80
N GLY A 408 25.10 10.75 -8.65
CA GLY A 408 25.90 11.43 -7.64
C GLY A 408 26.48 12.75 -8.14
N ARG A 409 27.39 13.36 -7.36
CA ARG A 409 28.21 14.48 -7.85
C ARG A 409 29.28 13.94 -8.78
N ILE A 410 29.48 14.57 -9.94
CA ILE A 410 30.56 14.19 -10.87
C ILE A 410 31.92 14.32 -10.18
N ASP A 411 32.10 15.34 -9.33
CA ASP A 411 33.34 15.52 -8.56
C ASP A 411 33.62 14.36 -7.59
N ASP A 412 32.61 13.54 -7.31
CA ASP A 412 32.63 12.35 -6.45
C ASP A 412 32.45 11.04 -7.26
N MET A 413 32.46 11.09 -8.60
CA MET A 413 32.61 9.91 -9.46
C MET A 413 34.09 9.64 -9.70
N LEU A 414 34.48 8.37 -9.70
CA LEU A 414 35.86 7.96 -9.98
C LEU A 414 35.91 7.02 -11.19
N ASN A 415 37.01 7.08 -11.94
CA ASN A 415 37.22 6.20 -13.09
C ASN A 415 38.14 5.05 -12.69
N VAL A 416 37.57 3.88 -12.45
CA VAL A 416 38.32 2.66 -12.12
C VAL A 416 38.38 1.80 -13.36
N SER A 417 39.57 1.67 -13.97
CA SER A 417 39.77 0.80 -15.15
C SER A 417 38.78 1.07 -16.30
N GLY A 418 38.52 2.34 -16.61
CA GLY A 418 37.64 2.77 -17.70
C GLY A 418 36.15 2.83 -17.35
N HIS A 419 35.76 2.52 -16.12
CA HIS A 419 34.36 2.55 -15.67
C HIS A 419 34.15 3.69 -14.69
N LEU A 420 33.12 4.50 -14.94
CA LEU A 420 32.66 5.51 -13.98
C LEU A 420 31.92 4.81 -12.85
N LEU A 421 32.40 4.99 -11.63
CA LEU A 421 31.83 4.42 -10.43
C LEU A 421 31.43 5.53 -9.46
N SER A 422 30.20 5.47 -8.97
CA SER A 422 29.73 6.40 -7.95
C SER A 422 30.25 5.99 -6.57
N THR A 423 30.85 6.95 -5.86
CA THR A 423 31.23 6.74 -4.45
C THR A 423 30.02 6.45 -3.56
N ALA A 424 28.85 7.02 -3.88
CA ALA A 424 27.63 6.85 -3.08
C ALA A 424 27.11 5.41 -3.09
N GLU A 425 27.26 4.70 -4.20
CA GLU A 425 26.89 3.28 -4.31
C GLU A 425 27.75 2.41 -3.39
N VAL A 426 29.06 2.66 -3.39
CA VAL A 426 30.03 1.96 -2.52
C VAL A 426 29.79 2.31 -1.05
N GLU A 427 29.53 3.59 -0.72
CA GLU A 427 29.17 4.04 0.63
C GLU A 427 27.91 3.30 1.13
N SER A 428 26.87 3.22 0.30
CA SER A 428 25.62 2.51 0.62
C SER A 428 25.88 1.02 0.89
N ALA A 429 26.67 0.37 0.03
CA ALA A 429 27.03 -1.03 0.19
C ALA A 429 27.83 -1.29 1.48
N LEU A 430 28.64 -0.34 1.95
CA LEU A 430 29.38 -0.46 3.21
C LEU A 430 28.47 -0.26 4.43
N VAL A 431 27.59 0.74 4.40
CA VAL A 431 26.69 1.10 5.53
C VAL A 431 25.65 0.01 5.82
N GLU A 432 25.28 -0.80 4.84
CA GLU A 432 24.38 -1.95 5.06
C GLU A 432 25.00 -3.05 5.94
N HIS A 433 26.32 -3.08 6.14
CA HIS A 433 26.95 -4.03 7.05
C HIS A 433 26.59 -3.69 8.51
N SER A 434 26.17 -4.69 9.30
CA SER A 434 25.64 -4.48 10.65
C SER A 434 26.58 -3.73 11.60
N ALA A 435 27.90 -3.89 11.43
CA ALA A 435 28.93 -3.23 12.23
C ALA A 435 29.26 -1.77 11.83
N VAL A 436 28.87 -1.32 10.63
CA VAL A 436 29.23 0.01 10.11
C VAL A 436 28.13 1.02 10.45
N ALA A 437 28.52 2.15 11.02
CA ALA A 437 27.63 3.29 11.31
C ALA A 437 27.62 4.29 10.16
N GLU A 438 28.80 4.66 9.65
CA GLU A 438 28.97 5.60 8.54
C GLU A 438 30.11 5.15 7.63
N ALA A 439 30.03 5.50 6.35
CA ALA A 439 31.11 5.30 5.40
C ALA A 439 31.29 6.55 4.52
N ALA A 440 32.53 6.81 4.12
CA ALA A 440 32.87 7.80 3.11
C ALA A 440 33.90 7.24 2.15
N VAL A 441 33.70 7.45 0.85
CA VAL A 441 34.55 6.85 -0.19
C VAL A 441 35.17 7.96 -1.03
N VAL A 442 36.47 7.84 -1.33
CA VAL A 442 37.21 8.77 -2.19
C VAL A 442 38.13 8.03 -3.15
N SER A 443 38.46 8.68 -4.27
CA SER A 443 39.45 8.22 -5.24
C SER A 443 40.89 8.29 -4.67
N HIS A 444 41.67 7.24 -4.88
CA HIS A 444 43.11 7.23 -4.65
C HIS A 444 43.84 6.83 -5.95
N PRO A 445 44.96 7.49 -6.34
CA PRO A 445 45.72 7.09 -7.54
C PRO A 445 46.19 5.64 -7.47
N HIS A 446 46.18 4.93 -8.59
CA HIS A 446 46.63 3.54 -8.68
C HIS A 446 47.29 3.27 -10.03
N ASP A 447 48.49 2.71 -10.02
CA ASP A 447 49.34 2.57 -11.22
C ASP A 447 48.69 1.79 -12.37
N VAL A 448 47.95 0.71 -12.05
CA VAL A 448 47.26 -0.12 -13.05
C VAL A 448 45.83 0.35 -13.36
N LYS A 449 45.04 0.68 -12.33
CA LYS A 449 43.61 1.00 -12.48
C LYS A 449 43.35 2.45 -12.90
N GLY A 450 44.38 3.31 -12.89
CA GLY A 450 44.25 4.77 -12.94
C GLY A 450 43.87 5.32 -11.57
N GLU A 451 42.65 5.03 -11.13
CA GLU A 451 42.16 5.31 -9.78
C GLU A 451 41.64 4.04 -9.09
N CYS A 452 41.66 4.06 -7.76
CA CYS A 452 41.13 3.01 -6.91
C CYS A 452 40.31 3.60 -5.75
N LEU A 453 39.59 2.72 -5.05
CA LEU A 453 38.70 3.10 -3.95
C LEU A 453 39.43 3.11 -2.62
N TYR A 454 39.40 4.27 -1.94
CA TYR A 454 39.83 4.43 -0.55
C TYR A 454 38.60 4.72 0.31
N CYS A 455 38.26 3.80 1.20
CA CYS A 455 37.05 3.88 2.03
C CYS A 455 37.42 4.20 3.48
N PHE A 456 36.70 5.13 4.08
CA PHE A 456 36.73 5.42 5.51
C PHE A 456 35.45 4.84 6.13
N VAL A 457 35.57 4.06 7.19
CA VAL A 457 34.41 3.47 7.88
C VAL A 457 34.42 3.82 9.36
N THR A 458 33.29 4.30 9.85
CA THR A 458 33.02 4.51 11.26
C THR A 458 32.15 3.36 11.74
N LEU A 459 32.58 2.67 12.80
CA LEU A 459 31.85 1.53 13.34
C LEU A 459 30.80 1.95 14.36
N LYS A 460 29.80 1.09 14.59
CA LYS A 460 28.83 1.26 15.69
C LYS A 460 29.49 1.00 17.04
N ASP A 461 28.93 1.59 18.09
CA ASP A 461 29.43 1.42 19.46
C ASP A 461 29.56 -0.07 19.84
N GLY A 462 30.70 -0.40 20.46
CA GLY A 462 31.01 -1.77 20.87
C GLY A 462 31.54 -2.69 19.75
N GLN A 463 31.77 -2.17 18.54
CA GLN A 463 32.42 -2.90 17.46
C GLN A 463 33.89 -2.50 17.31
N GLU A 464 34.77 -3.48 17.07
CA GLU A 464 36.19 -3.23 16.82
C GLU A 464 36.57 -3.45 15.36
N PHE A 465 37.46 -2.59 14.86
CA PHE A 465 37.97 -2.72 13.49
C PHE A 465 39.04 -3.79 13.42
N THR A 466 38.67 -4.98 12.95
CA THR A 466 39.57 -6.13 12.80
C THR A 466 39.87 -6.44 11.34
N LYS A 467 40.96 -7.19 11.08
CA LYS A 467 41.28 -7.67 9.72
C LYS A 467 40.20 -8.58 9.14
N ALA A 468 39.50 -9.33 10.00
CA ALA A 468 38.35 -10.14 9.60
C ALA A 468 37.18 -9.25 9.12
N LEU A 469 36.90 -8.15 9.83
CA LEU A 469 35.89 -7.18 9.43
C LEU A 469 36.26 -6.49 8.12
N GLU A 470 37.51 -6.05 7.96
CA GLU A 470 38.02 -5.45 6.72
C GLU A 470 37.77 -6.37 5.51
N ALA A 471 38.12 -7.65 5.62
CA ALA A 471 37.90 -8.65 4.57
C ALA A 471 36.40 -8.88 4.30
N GLY A 472 35.57 -8.90 5.35
CA GLY A 472 34.11 -9.01 5.24
C GLY A 472 33.49 -7.85 4.46
N LEU A 473 33.91 -6.61 4.75
CA LEU A 473 33.45 -5.41 4.05
C LEU A 473 33.85 -5.43 2.58
N LYS A 474 35.10 -5.79 2.25
CA LYS A 474 35.55 -5.94 0.86
C LYS A 474 34.72 -6.99 0.10
N LYS A 475 34.43 -8.12 0.75
CA LYS A 475 33.59 -9.19 0.18
C LYS A 475 32.16 -8.70 -0.08
N GLN A 476 31.55 -7.99 0.86
CA GLN A 476 30.20 -7.45 0.71
C GLN A 476 30.07 -6.49 -0.48
N VAL A 477 31.01 -5.55 -0.63
CA VAL A 477 30.99 -4.61 -1.77
C VAL A 477 31.17 -5.36 -3.10
N ARG A 478 32.07 -6.36 -3.13
CA ARG A 478 32.28 -7.20 -4.31
C ARG A 478 31.05 -7.99 -4.71
N GLU A 479 30.30 -8.53 -3.74
CA GLU A 479 29.08 -9.32 -4.00
C GLU A 479 27.92 -8.43 -4.46
N LYS A 480 27.80 -7.20 -3.92
CA LYS A 480 26.70 -6.29 -4.27
C LYS A 480 26.89 -5.53 -5.56
N ILE A 481 28.08 -4.97 -5.77
CA ILE A 481 28.34 -4.06 -6.91
C ILE A 481 29.16 -4.77 -7.98
N GLY A 482 30.15 -5.55 -7.55
CA GLY A 482 30.97 -6.36 -8.45
C GLY A 482 32.48 -6.22 -8.19
N PRO A 483 33.30 -7.03 -8.89
CA PRO A 483 34.75 -7.04 -8.69
C PRO A 483 35.43 -5.68 -8.85
N ILE A 484 34.93 -4.84 -9.77
CA ILE A 484 35.50 -3.53 -10.08
C ILE A 484 35.36 -2.51 -8.94
N ALA A 485 34.31 -2.66 -8.12
CA ALA A 485 34.02 -1.79 -6.99
C ALA A 485 34.65 -2.29 -5.67
N THR A 486 35.47 -3.36 -5.71
CA THR A 486 36.11 -3.88 -4.50
C THR A 486 37.10 -2.84 -3.95
N PRO A 487 36.94 -2.37 -2.70
CA PRO A 487 37.85 -1.39 -2.12
C PRO A 487 39.29 -1.90 -2.01
N ASP A 488 40.24 -1.07 -2.41
CA ASP A 488 41.66 -1.35 -2.24
C ASP A 488 42.08 -1.07 -0.79
N TYR A 489 41.61 0.05 -0.24
CA TYR A 489 41.86 0.46 1.15
C TYR A 489 40.57 0.66 1.93
N ILE A 490 40.51 0.14 3.15
CA ILE A 490 39.47 0.45 4.13
C ILE A 490 40.14 0.87 5.43
N GLN A 491 39.96 2.13 5.80
CA GLN A 491 40.50 2.75 6.99
C GLN A 491 39.43 2.89 8.07
N ASN A 492 39.77 2.53 9.30
CA ASN A 492 38.94 2.86 10.46
C ASN A 492 38.98 4.37 10.70
N ALA A 493 37.80 4.98 10.76
CA ALA A 493 37.61 6.40 11.00
C ALA A 493 36.70 6.59 12.22
N PRO A 494 37.26 6.89 13.42
CA PRO A 494 36.46 7.15 14.62
C PRO A 494 35.45 8.29 14.42
N GLY A 495 35.75 9.22 13.52
CA GLY A 495 34.82 10.21 13.01
C GLY A 495 35.20 10.64 11.59
N LEU A 496 34.22 11.19 10.87
CA LEU A 496 34.43 11.77 9.54
C LEU A 496 34.50 13.31 9.64
N PRO A 497 35.37 13.98 8.87
CA PRO A 497 35.50 15.43 8.90
C PRO A 497 34.24 16.05 8.29
N LYS A 498 33.36 16.59 9.14
CA LYS A 498 32.08 17.21 8.75
C LYS A 498 32.11 18.72 8.96
N THR A 499 31.41 19.44 8.09
CA THR A 499 31.08 20.85 8.32
C THR A 499 30.13 20.99 9.51
N ARG A 500 29.98 22.20 10.07
CA ARG A 500 28.96 22.49 11.12
C ARG A 500 27.51 22.16 10.70
N SER A 501 27.25 22.03 9.40
CA SER A 501 25.96 21.59 8.85
C SER A 501 25.80 20.07 8.74
N GLY A 502 26.81 19.30 9.16
CA GLY A 502 26.80 17.83 9.11
C GLY A 502 27.31 17.22 7.79
N LYS A 503 27.59 18.01 6.75
CA LYS A 503 28.09 17.50 5.46
C LYS A 503 29.55 17.04 5.57
N ILE A 504 29.85 15.84 5.08
CA ILE A 504 31.21 15.29 5.00
C ILE A 504 32.06 16.10 4.01
N MET A 505 33.27 16.48 4.42
CA MET A 505 34.23 17.21 3.59
C MET A 505 35.12 16.26 2.79
N ARG A 506 34.58 15.64 1.72
CA ARG A 506 35.30 14.66 0.88
C ARG A 506 36.62 15.17 0.29
N ARG A 507 36.72 16.47 0.01
CA ARG A 507 37.97 17.13 -0.40
C ARG A 507 39.11 16.89 0.60
N VAL A 508 38.82 16.95 1.90
CA VAL A 508 39.79 16.71 2.98
C VAL A 508 40.14 15.22 3.04
N LEU A 509 39.16 14.33 2.94
CA LEU A 509 39.40 12.88 2.91
C LEU A 509 40.27 12.46 1.72
N ARG A 510 40.09 13.06 0.54
CA ARG A 510 40.91 12.81 -0.65
C ARG A 510 42.37 13.23 -0.45
N LYS A 511 42.59 14.34 0.25
CA LYS A 511 43.92 14.82 0.63
C LYS A 511 44.58 13.88 1.66
N ILE A 512 43.83 13.48 2.69
CA ILE A 512 44.29 12.49 3.68
C ILE A 512 44.69 11.17 3.02
N ALA A 513 43.83 10.63 2.14
CA ALA A 513 44.12 9.40 1.41
C ALA A 513 45.45 9.49 0.64
N ARG A 514 45.75 10.65 0.05
CA ARG A 514 46.98 10.95 -0.72
C ARG A 514 48.16 11.42 0.13
N ASN A 515 48.05 11.45 1.46
CA ASN A 515 49.02 12.03 2.39
C ASN A 515 49.35 13.52 2.15
N ASP A 516 48.40 14.28 1.59
CA ASP A 516 48.59 15.69 1.31
C ASP A 516 48.09 16.54 2.49
N LYS A 517 49.01 17.23 3.16
CA LYS A 517 48.72 18.07 4.33
C LYS A 517 48.19 19.46 3.97
N ASP A 518 48.21 19.85 2.69
CA ASP A 518 47.56 21.09 2.24
C ASP A 518 46.05 20.86 2.04
N LEU A 519 45.32 21.05 3.15
CA LEU A 519 43.88 20.84 3.23
C LEU A 519 43.06 22.07 2.80
N GLY A 520 43.68 23.19 2.44
CA GLY A 520 42.98 24.45 2.15
C GLY A 520 42.09 24.95 3.31
N ASP A 521 41.00 25.65 3.00
CA ASP A 521 40.10 26.20 4.02
C ASP A 521 39.29 25.10 4.74
N ILE A 522 39.50 25.01 6.06
CA ILE A 522 38.83 24.10 6.99
C ILE A 522 38.06 24.84 8.09
N SER A 523 37.87 26.16 7.97
CA SER A 523 37.22 27.00 8.98
C SER A 523 35.79 26.57 9.34
N THR A 524 35.10 25.89 8.42
CA THR A 524 33.73 25.40 8.61
C THR A 524 33.63 24.03 9.29
N LEU A 525 34.76 23.40 9.61
CA LEU A 525 34.82 22.04 10.13
C LEU A 525 34.34 22.01 11.61
N ALA A 526 33.56 21.00 11.96
CA ALA A 526 32.93 20.90 13.28
C ALA A 526 33.93 20.48 14.37
N ASP A 527 34.77 19.49 14.07
CA ASP A 527 35.84 19.00 14.95
C ASP A 527 37.16 18.80 14.18
N PRO A 528 38.11 19.75 14.27
CA PRO A 528 39.42 19.65 13.62
C PRO A 528 40.27 18.46 14.08
N THR A 529 40.05 17.92 15.29
CA THR A 529 40.90 16.86 15.86
C THR A 529 40.81 15.55 15.08
N VAL A 530 39.68 15.33 14.41
CA VAL A 530 39.44 14.17 13.53
C VAL A 530 40.47 14.07 12.40
N ILE A 531 40.97 15.21 11.88
CA ILE A 531 41.94 15.21 10.78
C ILE A 531 43.24 14.53 11.20
N GLU A 532 43.78 14.87 12.38
CA GLU A 532 45.03 14.30 12.88
C GLU A 532 44.90 12.81 13.12
N GLN A 533 43.77 12.37 13.69
CA GLN A 533 43.48 10.95 13.89
C GLN A 533 43.46 10.17 12.57
N LEU A 534 42.87 10.75 11.52
CA LEU A 534 42.80 10.12 10.20
C LEU A 534 44.17 10.07 9.49
N PHE A 535 45.04 11.06 9.67
CA PHE A 535 46.42 10.96 9.18
C PHE A 535 47.20 9.88 9.92
N ASN A 536 47.03 9.78 11.24
CA ASN A 536 47.75 8.80 12.06
C ASN A 536 47.31 7.35 11.83
N SER A 537 46.08 7.14 11.36
CA SER A 537 45.48 5.81 11.11
C SER A 537 45.46 5.41 9.63
N ARG A 538 46.21 6.10 8.77
CA ARG A 538 46.21 5.87 7.31
C ARG A 538 46.68 4.45 6.95
N CYS A 539 46.03 3.83 5.96
CA CYS A 539 46.32 2.46 5.51
C CYS A 539 47.51 2.36 4.57
N VAL A 540 47.91 3.48 3.96
CA VAL A 540 49.03 3.58 3.02
C VAL A 540 50.15 4.31 3.75
N LEU A 541 51.38 3.80 3.71
CA LEU A 541 52.56 4.50 4.23
C LEU A 541 53.00 5.59 3.27
#